data_AF-A0A367LZ13-F1
#
_entry.id   AF-A0A367LZ13-F1
#
_cell.length_a   1.000
_cell.length_b   1.000
_cell.length_c   1.000
_cell.angle_alpha   90.00
_cell.angle_beta   90.00
_cell.angle_gamma   90.00
#
_symmetry.space_group_name_H-M   'P 1'
#
loop_
_entity.id
_entity.type
_entity.pdbx_description
1 polymer ?
#
loop_
_entity_poly.entity_id
_entity_poly.type
_entity_poly.pdbx_seq_one_letter_code
_entity_poly.pdbx_strand_id
1 'polypeptide(L)' 'GGYHLMLMGLKQPLVAGERFPLTLHFRKAGDVPVEIVVESKAPAEQGGHEQHGH' A
#
# COMPACT_ATOMS: atom_id res chain seq x y z
N GLY A 1 -8.79 -10.46 -1.11
CA GLY A 1 -8.97 -9.26 -1.95
C GLY A 1 -9.16 -8.04 -1.07
N GLY A 2 -8.09 -7.32 -0.76
CA GLY A 2 -8.12 -6.09 0.05
C GLY A 2 -8.31 -4.79 -0.76
N TYR A 3 -8.25 -3.65 -0.08
CA TYR A 3 -8.17 -2.34 -0.72
C TYR A 3 -6.74 -2.06 -1.18
N HIS A 4 -6.56 -1.76 -2.45
CA HIS A 4 -5.25 -1.45 -3.03
C HIS A 4 -5.27 -0.07 -3.69
N LEU A 5 -4.21 0.70 -3.47
CA LEU A 5 -3.96 1.95 -4.18
C LEU A 5 -3.15 1.66 -5.43
N MET A 6 -3.57 2.22 -6.56
CA MET A 6 -2.85 2.11 -7.84
C MET A 6 -2.06 3.39 -8.08
N LEU A 7 -0.74 3.27 -8.24
CA LEU A 7 0.12 4.37 -8.63
C LEU A 7 0.23 4.40 -10.16
N MET A 8 -0.03 5.55 -10.78
CA MET A 8 0.00 5.73 -12.23
C MET A 8 0.98 6.84 -12.62
N GLY A 9 1.59 6.73 -13.80
CA GLY A 9 2.47 7.78 -14.33
C GLY A 9 3.77 7.98 -13.54
N LEU A 10 4.36 6.89 -13.06
CA LEU A 10 5.62 6.91 -12.33
C LEU A 10 6.74 7.52 -13.19
N LYS A 11 7.38 8.58 -12.69
CA LYS A 11 8.50 9.26 -13.35
C LYS A 11 9.83 8.50 -13.21
N GLN A 12 9.90 7.60 -12.25
CA GLN A 12 11.07 6.78 -11.94
C GLN A 12 10.62 5.34 -11.63
N PRO A 13 11.46 4.32 -11.92
CA PRO A 13 11.16 2.95 -11.56
C PRO A 13 11.10 2.79 -10.04
N LEU A 14 10.22 1.91 -9.56
CA LEU A 14 10.18 1.51 -8.15
C LEU A 14 11.23 0.42 -7.91
N VAL A 15 12.16 0.67 -7.01
CA VAL A 15 13.25 -0.27 -6.68
C VAL A 15 12.99 -0.90 -5.32
N ALA A 16 13.08 -2.22 -5.24
CA ALA A 16 12.87 -2.94 -3.99
C ALA A 16 13.83 -2.47 -2.88
N GLY A 17 13.29 -2.25 -1.68
CA GLY A 17 14.00 -1.70 -0.54
C GLY A 17 13.98 -0.18 -0.47
N GLU A 18 13.55 0.51 -1.54
CA GLU A 18 13.40 1.96 -1.53
C GLU A 18 12.24 2.39 -0.64
N ARG A 19 12.41 3.55 0.00
CA ARG A 19 11.37 4.20 0.80
C ARG A 19 11.18 5.62 0.33
N PHE A 20 9.93 6.03 0.18
CA PHE A 20 9.62 7.40 -0.20
C PHE A 20 8.36 7.90 0.52
N PRO A 21 8.32 9.18 0.89
CA PRO A 21 7.13 9.78 1.47
C PRO A 21 6.05 9.98 0.40
N LEU A 22 4.80 9.74 0.76
CA LEU A 22 3.61 10.05 -0.02
C LEU A 22 2.61 10.77 0.89
N THR A 23 1.78 11.63 0.32
CA THR A 23 0.74 12.34 1.09
C THR A 23 -0.63 11.87 0.63
N LEU A 24 -1.44 11.39 1.57
CA LEU A 24 -2.83 11.04 1.35
C LEU A 24 -3.71 12.24 1.64
N HIS A 25 -4.42 12.72 0.62
CA HIS A 25 -5.34 13.84 0.76
C HIS A 25 -6.74 13.33 1.12
N PHE A 26 -7.13 13.44 2.39
CA PHE A 26 -8.46 13.08 2.84
C PHE A 26 -9.37 14.29 2.96
N ARG A 27 -10.58 14.20 2.41
CA ARG A 27 -11.57 15.29 2.44
C ARG A 27 -11.85 15.83 3.85
N LYS A 28 -11.85 14.97 4.87
CA LYS A 28 -12.18 15.33 6.26
C LYS A 28 -10.96 15.47 7.16
N ALA A 29 -9.94 14.63 6.96
CA ALA A 29 -8.75 14.60 7.82
C ALA A 29 -7.60 15.47 7.29
N GLY A 30 -7.71 16.00 6.06
CA GLY A 30 -6.65 16.76 5.42
C GLY A 30 -5.52 15.88 4.91
N ASP A 31 -4.34 16.47 4.82
CA ASP A 31 -3.11 15.86 4.33
C ASP A 31 -2.48 14.93 5.36
N VAL A 32 -2.35 13.65 5.03
CA VAL A 32 -1.72 12.65 5.90
C VAL A 32 -0.43 12.16 5.24
N PRO A 33 0.76 12.49 5.77
CA PRO A 33 2.00 11.94 5.28
C PRO A 33 2.11 10.45 5.66
N VAL A 34 2.48 9.62 4.69
CA VAL A 34 2.73 8.19 4.85
C VAL A 34 4.08 7.84 4.22
N GLU A 35 4.80 6.90 4.81
CA GLU A 35 6.03 6.35 4.21
C GLU A 35 5.66 5.08 3.45
N ILE A 36 6.01 5.02 2.17
CA ILE A 36 5.82 3.85 1.32
C ILE A 36 7.13 3.09 1.23
N VAL A 37 7.07 1.78 1.44
CA VAL A 37 8.20 0.85 1.26
C VAL A 37 7.93 0.01 0.01
N VAL A 38 8.90 -0.04 -0.90
CA VAL A 38 8.81 -0.88 -2.10
C VAL A 38 9.32 -2.28 -1.75
N GLU A 39 8.46 -3.27 -1.82
CA GLU A 39 8.81 -4.67 -1.58
C GLU A 39 8.79 -5.49 -2.88
N SER A 40 9.74 -6.41 -3.04
CA SER A 40 9.81 -7.30 -4.22
C SER A 40 8.65 -8.28 -4.31
N LYS A 41 7.93 -8.48 -3.20
CA LYS A 41 6.82 -9.42 -3.09
C LYS A 41 5.59 -8.65 -2.67
N ALA A 42 4.46 -8.93 -3.32
CA ALA A 42 3.19 -8.44 -2.82
C ALA A 42 2.98 -8.94 -1.37
N PRO A 43 2.51 -8.08 -0.45
CA PRO A 43 2.16 -8.52 0.90
C PRO A 43 1.20 -9.71 0.82
N ALA A 44 1.41 -10.72 1.67
CA ALA A 44 0.39 -11.75 1.84
C ALA A 44 -0.89 -11.06 2.31
N GLU A 45 -2.02 -11.33 1.65
CA GLU A 45 -3.29 -10.72 2.03
C GLU A 45 -3.56 -11.04 3.51
N GLN A 46 -3.48 -10.03 4.39
CA GLN A 46 -3.93 -10.14 5.77
C GLN A 46 -5.46 -10.07 5.78
N GLY A 47 -6.11 -11.06 5.17
CA GLY A 47 -7.52 -11.37 5.37
C GLY A 47 -7.64 -12.33 6.55
N GLY A 48 -8.43 -11.96 7.57
CA GLY A 48 -8.70 -12.82 8.71
C GLY A 48 -9.23 -14.18 8.28
N HIS A 49 -8.49 -15.23 8.63
CA HIS A 49 -8.92 -16.62 8.52
C HIS A 49 -9.80 -16.95 9.74
N GLU A 50 -11.09 -16.65 9.67
CA GLU A 50 -12.07 -17.38 10.48
C GLU A 50 -12.33 -18.73 9.78
N GLN A 51 -11.64 -19.73 10.34
CA GLN A 51 -11.75 -21.13 10.00
C GLN A 51 -13.15 -21.63 10.37
N HIS A 52 -13.94 -22.16 9.43
CA HIS A 52 -14.92 -23.19 9.75
C HIS A 52 -14.71 -24.37 8.82
N GLY A 53 -14.37 -25.50 9.42
CA GLY A 53 -14.28 -26.79 8.77
C GLY A 53 -15.64 -27.46 8.59
N HIS A 54 -15.54 -28.60 7.89
CA HIS A 54 -16.56 -29.54 7.41
C HIS A 54 -17.08 -29.25 6.00
#